data_AF-A0A0G1LGQ2-F1
#
_entry.id   AF-A0A0G1LGQ2-F1
#
_cell.length_a   1.000
_cell.length_b   1.000
_cell.length_c   1.000
_cell.angle_alpha   90.00
_cell.angle_beta   90.00
_cell.angle_gamma   90.00
#
_symmetry.space_group_name_H-M   'P 1'
#
loop_
_entity.id
_entity.type
_entity.pdbx_description
1 polymer ?
#
loop_
_entity_poly.entity_id
_entity_poly.type
_entity_poly.pdbx_seq_one_letter_code
_entity_poly.pdbx_strand_id
1 'polypeptide(L)'
;MVGIIVSILFLFKFQEVESKNKKTRRIYSPAKRKFLLLLGAGVALGLAGSPRSQKYIFKKVRKEWNFIDKDYLYRLIREFRHERLVDFVENGDGSTRIVLSEKGEKRVLEFRIDGLRIKEPLRWDKKWRMVFFDIPEKKRRDRNILREKLKEIGFSEIQKSVFIHPFPCLDEIDFIMEYYKLRNFVRYGEVMNISNEAELKIRFNL
;
A
#
# COMPACT_ATOMS: atom_id res chain seq x y z
N MET A 1 7.89 14.90 18.39
CA MET A 1 8.14 13.51 18.83
C MET A 1 6.94 12.85 19.54
N VAL A 2 6.08 13.61 20.23
CA VAL A 2 4.82 13.11 20.82
C VAL A 2 3.78 12.71 19.75
N GLY A 3 3.78 13.36 18.58
CA GLY A 3 2.82 13.10 17.50
C GLY A 3 2.86 11.70 16.88
N ILE A 4 4.04 11.08 16.75
CA ILE A 4 4.18 9.74 16.12
C ILE A 4 3.63 8.64 17.04
N ILE A 5 3.79 8.81 18.36
CA ILE A 5 3.27 7.88 19.36
C ILE A 5 1.74 7.92 19.38
N VAL A 6 1.15 9.12 19.22
CA VAL A 6 -0.30 9.29 19.10
C VAL A 6 -0.82 8.69 17.79
N SER A 7 -0.12 8.80 16.66
CA SER A 7 -0.52 8.18 15.38
C SER A 7 -0.49 6.64 15.42
N ILE A 8 0.49 6.03 16.09
CA ILE A 8 0.57 4.56 16.23
C ILE A 8 -0.51 4.04 17.19
N LEU A 9 -0.77 4.74 18.30
CA LEU A 9 -1.89 4.45 19.19
C LEU A 9 -3.25 4.65 18.50
N PHE A 10 -3.37 5.65 17.63
CA PHE A 10 -4.58 5.89 16.83
C PHE A 10 -4.80 4.78 15.80
N LEU A 11 -3.74 4.26 15.15
CA LEU A 11 -3.80 3.08 14.28
C LEU A 11 -4.29 1.82 15.02
N PHE A 12 -3.79 1.60 16.25
CA PHE A 12 -4.27 0.50 17.10
C PHE A 12 -5.73 0.68 17.53
N LYS A 13 -6.16 1.92 17.82
CA LYS A 13 -7.55 2.23 18.19
C LYS A 13 -8.49 2.21 16.99
N PHE A 14 -8.01 2.54 15.79
CA PHE A 14 -8.79 2.54 14.55
C PHE A 14 -9.15 1.11 14.11
N GLN A 15 -8.24 0.14 14.28
CA GLN A 15 -8.55 -1.28 14.11
C GLN A 15 -9.61 -1.80 15.09
N GLU A 16 -9.73 -1.18 16.27
CA GLU A 16 -10.70 -1.56 17.30
C GLU A 16 -12.09 -0.92 17.04
N VAL A 17 -12.12 0.31 16.51
CA VAL A 17 -13.33 1.08 16.20
C VAL A 17 -14.01 0.63 14.89
N GLU A 18 -13.26 0.22 13.86
CA GLU A 18 -13.84 -0.42 12.65
C GLU A 18 -14.58 -1.73 12.96
N SER A 19 -14.34 -2.35 14.13
CA SER A 19 -15.06 -3.57 14.52
C SER A 19 -16.53 -3.33 14.89
N LYS A 20 -16.97 -2.08 15.08
CA LYS A 20 -18.32 -1.76 15.58
C LYS A 20 -19.33 -1.29 14.52
N ASN A 21 -18.97 -1.09 13.25
CA ASN A 21 -19.98 -0.68 12.28
C ASN A 21 -19.74 -1.16 10.83
N LYS A 22 -20.78 -1.83 10.30
CA LYS A 22 -21.00 -2.32 8.92
C LYS A 22 -20.27 -3.61 8.46
N LYS A 23 -21.03 -4.70 8.50
CA LYS A 23 -21.15 -5.83 7.54
C LYS A 23 -19.94 -6.14 6.61
N THR A 24 -18.72 -6.21 7.14
CA THR A 24 -17.57 -6.79 6.44
C THR A 24 -17.44 -8.27 6.81
N ARG A 25 -17.23 -9.11 5.80
CA ARG A 25 -17.09 -10.58 5.96
C ARG A 25 -16.06 -10.88 7.05
N ARG A 26 -16.50 -11.54 8.12
CA ARG A 26 -15.67 -11.98 9.26
C ARG A 26 -14.45 -12.76 8.79
N ILE A 27 -13.28 -12.13 8.71
CA ILE A 27 -12.02 -12.87 8.64
C ILE A 27 -11.64 -13.26 10.07
N TYR A 28 -12.16 -14.39 10.54
CA TYR A 28 -12.04 -14.86 11.93
C TYR A 28 -11.17 -16.11 12.08
N SER A 29 -10.07 -16.24 11.33
CA SER A 29 -9.06 -17.25 11.70
C SER A 29 -8.22 -16.68 12.86
N PRO A 30 -8.19 -17.32 14.05
CA PRO A 30 -7.34 -16.91 15.17
C PRO A 30 -5.87 -16.76 14.76
N ALA A 31 -5.46 -17.53 13.76
CA ALA A 31 -4.11 -17.57 13.22
C ALA A 31 -3.77 -16.30 12.41
N LYS A 32 -4.72 -15.79 11.62
CA LYS A 32 -4.58 -14.50 10.91
C LYS A 32 -4.48 -13.32 11.88
N ARG A 33 -5.24 -13.35 12.97
CA ARG A 33 -5.16 -12.34 14.04
C ARG A 33 -3.79 -12.33 14.72
N LYS A 34 -3.22 -13.50 15.00
CA LYS A 34 -1.88 -13.64 15.60
C LYS A 34 -0.76 -13.21 14.65
N PHE A 35 -0.87 -13.52 13.36
CA PHE A 35 0.07 -13.04 12.33
C PHE A 35 0.06 -11.52 12.19
N LEU A 36 -1.13 -10.89 12.20
CA LEU A 36 -1.27 -9.43 12.21
C LEU A 36 -0.64 -8.78 13.44
N LEU A 37 -0.74 -9.41 14.61
CA LEU A 37 -0.08 -8.93 15.84
C LEU A 37 1.45 -8.97 15.73
N LEU A 38 2.01 -10.02 15.09
CA LEU A 38 3.46 -10.13 14.86
C LEU A 38 3.96 -9.10 13.85
N LEU A 39 3.25 -8.92 12.73
CA LEU A 39 3.60 -7.88 11.75
C LEU A 39 3.50 -6.48 12.38
N GLY A 40 2.43 -6.21 13.13
CA GLY A 40 2.26 -4.95 13.84
C GLY A 40 3.36 -4.70 14.87
N ALA A 41 3.82 -5.74 15.57
CA ALA A 41 4.95 -5.68 16.50
C ALA A 41 6.28 -5.35 15.80
N GLY A 42 6.56 -6.00 14.67
CA GLY A 42 7.75 -5.73 13.86
C GLY A 42 7.79 -4.30 13.33
N VAL A 43 6.67 -3.82 12.77
CA VAL A 43 6.52 -2.43 12.31
C VAL A 43 6.66 -1.44 13.47
N ALA A 44 6.02 -1.71 14.61
CA ALA A 44 6.12 -0.85 15.78
C ALA A 44 7.54 -0.77 16.36
N LEU A 45 8.29 -1.88 16.33
CA LEU A 45 9.70 -1.90 16.74
C LEU A 45 10.59 -1.12 15.77
N GLY A 46 10.37 -1.26 14.45
CA GLY A 46 11.11 -0.53 13.43
C GLY A 46 10.86 0.99 13.44
N LEU A 47 9.64 1.42 13.81
CA LEU A 47 9.27 2.83 13.93
C LEU A 47 9.53 3.42 15.32
N ALA A 48 9.89 2.60 16.31
CA ALA A 48 10.16 3.07 17.66
C ALA A 48 11.53 3.78 17.71
N GLY A 49 11.50 5.11 17.69
CA GLY A 49 12.69 5.97 17.75
C GLY A 49 13.43 6.03 19.09
N SER A 50 13.11 5.16 20.07
CA SER A 50 13.87 5.09 21.32
C SER A 50 13.97 3.67 21.89
N PRO A 51 15.10 3.31 22.54
CA PRO A 51 15.28 2.00 23.18
C PRO A 51 14.24 1.69 24.26
N ARG A 52 13.73 2.71 24.96
CA ARG A 52 12.68 2.55 25.98
C ARG A 52 11.34 2.16 25.35
N SER A 53 10.99 2.79 24.23
CA SER A 53 9.79 2.46 23.45
C SER A 53 9.88 1.04 22.88
N GLN A 54 11.04 0.66 22.34
CA GLN A 54 11.29 -0.70 21.86
C GLN A 54 11.15 -1.73 22.98
N LYS A 55 11.71 -1.48 24.18
CA LYS A 55 11.58 -2.36 25.35
C LYS A 55 10.14 -2.52 25.83
N TYR A 56 9.34 -1.44 25.79
CA TYR A 56 7.91 -1.50 26.14
C TYR A 56 7.11 -2.34 25.14
N ILE A 57 7.32 -2.13 23.84
CA ILE A 57 6.69 -2.91 22.77
C ILE A 57 7.06 -4.37 22.93
N PHE A 58 8.35 -4.67 23.11
CA PHE A 58 8.83 -6.03 23.32
C PHE A 58 8.21 -6.69 24.55
N LYS A 59 8.07 -5.99 25.68
CA LYS A 59 7.41 -6.53 26.90
C LYS A 59 5.93 -6.83 26.66
N LYS A 60 5.22 -5.97 25.92
CA LYS A 60 3.81 -6.15 25.58
C LYS A 60 3.61 -7.33 24.62
N VAL A 61 4.43 -7.40 23.58
CA VAL A 61 4.47 -8.52 22.63
C VAL A 61 4.82 -9.82 23.34
N ARG A 62 5.79 -9.82 24.25
CA ARG A 62 6.17 -10.98 25.06
C ARG A 62 5.03 -11.49 25.95
N LYS A 63 4.18 -10.60 26.47
CA LYS A 63 2.99 -10.98 27.26
C LYS A 63 1.93 -11.67 26.39
N GLU A 64 1.77 -11.20 25.15
CA GLU A 64 0.90 -11.81 24.13
C GLU A 64 1.52 -13.06 23.48
N TRP A 65 2.84 -13.22 23.56
CA TRP A 65 3.62 -14.30 22.93
C TRP A 65 3.23 -15.69 23.42
N ASN A 66 2.78 -15.81 24.67
CA ASN A 66 2.28 -17.07 25.23
C ASN A 66 0.99 -17.57 24.53
N PHE A 67 0.36 -16.76 23.67
CA PHE A 67 -0.81 -17.14 22.89
C PHE A 67 -0.49 -17.35 21.40
N ILE A 68 0.75 -17.12 20.96
CA ILE A 68 1.14 -17.31 19.57
C ILE A 68 1.49 -18.77 19.36
N ASP A 69 0.73 -19.42 18.50
CA ASP A 69 0.95 -20.79 18.09
C ASP A 69 2.22 -20.85 17.23
N LYS A 70 3.34 -21.23 17.86
CA LYS A 70 4.65 -21.32 17.20
C LYS A 70 4.61 -22.32 16.05
N ASP A 71 3.88 -23.41 16.20
CA ASP A 71 3.77 -24.46 15.18
C ASP A 71 3.03 -23.94 13.94
N TYR A 72 2.00 -23.10 14.15
CA TYR A 72 1.34 -22.41 13.05
C TYR A 72 2.26 -21.43 12.33
N LEU A 73 3.05 -20.62 13.06
CA LEU A 73 3.98 -19.68 12.46
C LEU A 73 5.05 -20.40 11.64
N TYR A 74 5.63 -21.48 12.18
CA TYR A 74 6.59 -22.31 11.46
C TYR A 74 5.98 -22.93 10.20
N ARG A 75 4.72 -23.37 10.27
CA ARG A 75 3.99 -23.90 9.10
C ARG A 75 3.82 -22.83 8.02
N LEU A 76 3.39 -21.63 8.37
CA LEU A 76 3.20 -20.53 7.43
C LEU A 76 4.51 -20.10 6.77
N ILE A 77 5.60 -20.01 7.54
CA ILE A 77 6.92 -19.70 7.00
C ILE A 77 7.39 -20.82 6.06
N ARG A 78 7.14 -22.08 6.40
CA ARG A 78 7.47 -23.23 5.55
C ARG A 78 6.64 -23.23 4.26
N GLU A 79 5.38 -22.86 4.32
CA GLU A 79 4.51 -22.65 3.15
C GLU A 79 5.09 -21.55 2.25
N PHE A 80 5.41 -20.37 2.81
CA PHE A 80 6.03 -19.29 2.03
C PHE A 80 7.37 -19.68 1.43
N ARG A 81 8.18 -20.49 2.13
CA ARG A 81 9.43 -21.03 1.57
C ARG A 81 9.14 -22.00 0.42
N HIS A 82 8.17 -22.89 0.58
CA HIS A 82 7.76 -23.83 -0.46
C HIS A 82 7.23 -23.12 -1.71
N GLU A 83 6.45 -22.04 -1.52
CA GLU A 83 5.99 -21.17 -2.60
C GLU A 83 7.10 -20.27 -3.19
N ARG A 84 8.33 -20.34 -2.64
CA ARG A 84 9.48 -19.51 -3.00
C ARG A 84 9.20 -18.01 -2.84
N LEU A 85 8.43 -17.62 -1.83
CA LEU A 85 8.19 -16.21 -1.47
C LEU A 85 9.23 -15.68 -0.48
N VAL A 86 9.85 -16.57 0.29
CA VAL A 86 10.91 -16.24 1.26
C VAL A 86 12.07 -17.21 1.15
N ASP A 87 13.27 -16.69 1.39
CA ASP A 87 14.52 -17.44 1.47
C ASP A 87 15.11 -17.36 2.87
N PHE A 88 15.92 -18.36 3.20
CA PHE A 88 16.61 -18.48 4.47
C PHE A 88 18.10 -18.28 4.21
N VAL A 89 18.66 -17.23 4.80
CA VAL A 89 20.07 -16.86 4.65
C VAL A 89 20.76 -17.10 5.99
N GLU A 90 21.70 -18.03 6.02
CA GLU A 90 22.56 -18.23 7.19
C GLU A 90 23.60 -17.12 7.29
N ASN A 91 23.79 -16.64 8.49
CA ASN A 91 24.82 -15.68 8.85
C ASN A 91 26.06 -16.42 9.36
N GLY A 92 27.22 -15.79 9.27
CA GLY A 92 28.48 -16.36 9.77
C GLY A 92 28.51 -16.63 11.28
N ASP A 93 27.56 -16.10 12.05
CA ASP A 93 27.39 -16.37 13.49
C ASP A 93 26.46 -17.57 13.80
N GLY A 94 26.04 -18.31 12.77
CA GLY A 94 25.13 -19.45 12.90
C GLY A 94 23.66 -19.08 13.02
N SER A 95 23.29 -17.79 12.96
CA SER A 95 21.89 -17.37 12.95
C SER A 95 21.31 -17.37 11.52
N THR A 96 20.01 -17.63 11.37
CA THR A 96 19.33 -17.61 10.07
C THR A 96 18.38 -16.41 9.95
N ARG A 97 18.50 -15.64 8.87
CA ARG A 97 17.57 -14.58 8.50
C ARG A 97 16.58 -15.10 7.46
N ILE A 98 15.32 -14.68 7.60
CA ILE A 98 14.29 -14.90 6.58
C ILE A 98 14.17 -13.62 5.78
N VAL A 99 14.38 -13.70 4.46
CA VAL A 99 14.30 -12.56 3.53
C VAL A 99 13.25 -12.85 2.46
N LEU A 100 12.69 -11.81 1.84
CA LEU A 100 11.88 -12.01 0.65
C LEU A 100 12.78 -12.51 -0.47
N SER A 101 12.29 -13.51 -1.21
CA SER A 101 12.91 -13.89 -2.48
C SER A 101 12.55 -12.85 -3.55
N GLU A 102 13.20 -12.89 -4.71
CA GLU A 102 12.82 -12.05 -5.86
C GLU A 102 11.33 -12.24 -6.24
N LYS A 103 10.82 -13.48 -6.15
CA LYS A 103 9.40 -13.77 -6.38
C LYS A 103 8.51 -13.16 -5.28
N GLY A 104 8.95 -13.22 -4.03
CA GLY A 104 8.28 -12.57 -2.91
C GLY A 104 8.19 -11.06 -3.08
N GLU A 105 9.28 -10.42 -3.48
CA GLU A 105 9.32 -8.98 -3.77
C GLU A 105 8.36 -8.60 -4.90
N LYS A 106 8.38 -9.33 -6.02
CA LYS A 106 7.41 -9.13 -7.12
C LYS A 106 5.97 -9.25 -6.63
N ARG A 107 5.69 -10.28 -5.81
CA ARG A 107 4.35 -10.51 -5.25
C ARG A 107 3.91 -9.36 -4.35
N VAL A 108 4.82 -8.77 -3.58
CA VAL A 108 4.53 -7.58 -2.78
C VAL A 108 4.20 -6.38 -3.67
N LEU A 109 4.96 -6.18 -4.76
CA LEU A 109 4.67 -5.10 -5.72
C LEU A 109 3.31 -5.29 -6.40
N GLU A 110 2.95 -6.53 -6.79
CA GLU A 110 1.63 -6.88 -7.31
C GLU A 110 0.52 -6.48 -6.32
N PHE A 111 0.64 -6.82 -5.05
CA PHE A 111 -0.35 -6.42 -4.05
C PHE A 111 -0.44 -4.90 -3.87
N ARG A 112 0.70 -4.19 -3.95
CA ARG A 112 0.74 -2.74 -3.85
C ARG A 112 0.09 -2.06 -5.04
N ILE A 113 0.30 -2.56 -6.26
CA ILE A 113 -0.34 -2.00 -7.45
C ILE A 113 -1.84 -2.30 -7.44
N ASP A 114 -2.27 -3.52 -7.11
CA ASP A 114 -3.69 -3.90 -7.06
C ASP A 114 -4.47 -3.10 -6.01
N GLY A 115 -3.87 -2.89 -4.85
CA GLY A 115 -4.47 -2.11 -3.75
C GLY A 115 -4.29 -0.60 -3.86
N LEU A 116 -3.65 -0.09 -4.92
CA LEU A 116 -3.35 1.33 -5.07
C LEU A 116 -4.65 2.14 -5.16
N ARG A 117 -4.78 3.18 -4.32
CA ARG A 117 -5.93 4.09 -4.29
C ARG A 117 -5.42 5.51 -4.05
N ILE A 118 -6.05 6.47 -4.70
CA ILE A 118 -5.78 7.89 -4.45
C ILE A 118 -6.52 8.29 -3.18
N LYS A 119 -5.83 8.97 -2.28
CA LYS A 119 -6.45 9.48 -1.05
C LYS A 119 -7.29 10.71 -1.38
N GLU A 120 -8.54 10.68 -0.98
CA GLU A 120 -9.44 11.82 -1.11
C GLU A 120 -9.28 12.75 0.11
N PRO A 121 -8.73 13.96 -0.06
CA PRO A 121 -8.64 14.92 1.03
C PRO A 121 -10.03 15.47 1.37
N LEU A 122 -10.21 15.93 2.62
CA LEU A 122 -11.46 16.58 3.08
C LEU A 122 -11.80 17.85 2.29
N ARG A 123 -10.79 18.51 1.71
CA ARG A 123 -10.93 19.72 0.93
C ARG A 123 -10.10 19.60 -0.33
N TRP A 124 -10.72 19.93 -1.45
CA TRP A 124 -10.02 20.04 -2.73
C TRP A 124 -9.10 21.27 -2.73
N ASP A 125 -7.90 21.10 -3.27
CA ASP A 125 -6.86 22.13 -3.34
C ASP A 125 -6.99 23.06 -4.56
N LYS A 126 -8.11 22.94 -5.30
CA LYS A 126 -8.43 23.72 -6.50
C LYS A 126 -7.44 23.52 -7.65
N LYS A 127 -6.75 22.38 -7.68
CA LYS A 127 -5.86 21.99 -8.76
C LYS A 127 -6.33 20.68 -9.36
N TRP A 128 -6.22 20.57 -10.67
CA TRP A 128 -6.44 19.35 -11.41
C TRP A 128 -5.13 18.63 -11.66
N ARG A 129 -5.14 17.31 -11.51
CA ARG A 129 -4.03 16.41 -11.77
C ARG A 129 -4.25 15.75 -13.11
N MET A 130 -3.40 16.09 -14.06
CA MET A 130 -3.49 15.60 -15.43
C MET A 130 -2.38 14.59 -15.68
N VAL A 131 -2.77 13.43 -16.22
CA VAL A 131 -1.85 12.42 -16.73
C VAL A 131 -2.07 12.33 -18.22
N PHE A 132 -1.01 12.53 -18.99
CA PHE A 132 -1.04 12.41 -20.44
C PHE A 132 0.14 11.59 -20.93
N PHE A 133 -0.04 10.87 -22.03
CA PHE A 133 0.97 9.92 -22.49
C PHE A 133 0.99 9.75 -24.00
N ASP A 134 2.18 9.46 -24.51
CA ASP A 134 2.39 9.07 -25.91
C ASP A 134 3.08 7.71 -25.94
N ILE A 135 2.28 6.64 -25.90
CA ILE A 135 2.77 5.26 -25.89
C ILE A 135 2.66 4.69 -27.31
N PRO A 136 3.78 4.27 -27.93
CA PRO A 136 3.80 3.81 -29.31
C PRO A 136 2.91 2.59 -29.53
N GLU A 137 2.38 2.40 -30.74
CA GLU A 137 1.43 1.32 -31.04
C GLU A 137 2.01 -0.08 -30.78
N LYS A 138 3.33 -0.25 -30.95
CA LYS A 138 4.05 -1.49 -30.58
C LYS A 138 3.87 -1.87 -29.11
N LYS A 139 3.53 -0.92 -28.24
CA LYS A 139 3.26 -1.05 -26.80
C LYS A 139 1.78 -0.87 -26.45
N ARG A 140 0.87 -1.21 -27.38
CA ARG A 140 -0.59 -1.11 -27.17
C ARG A 140 -1.08 -1.79 -25.89
N ARG A 141 -0.49 -2.93 -25.50
CA ARG A 141 -0.85 -3.63 -24.26
C ARG A 141 -0.56 -2.76 -23.04
N ASP A 142 0.66 -2.22 -22.93
CA ASP A 142 1.05 -1.33 -21.84
C ASP A 142 0.15 -0.09 -21.77
N ARG A 143 -0.22 0.47 -22.94
CA ARG A 143 -1.15 1.60 -23.03
C ARG A 143 -2.54 1.28 -22.47
N ASN A 144 -3.08 0.11 -22.81
CA ASN A 144 -4.39 -0.30 -22.32
C ASN A 144 -4.36 -0.56 -20.81
N ILE A 145 -3.30 -1.21 -20.33
CA ILE A 145 -3.09 -1.46 -18.89
C ILE A 145 -3.03 -0.13 -18.12
N LEU A 146 -2.29 0.86 -18.61
CA LEU A 146 -2.24 2.19 -17.97
C LEU A 146 -3.63 2.85 -17.94
N ARG A 147 -4.36 2.82 -19.06
CA ARG A 147 -5.71 3.40 -19.14
C ARG A 147 -6.68 2.74 -18.15
N GLU A 148 -6.67 1.42 -18.09
CA GLU A 148 -7.49 0.66 -17.16
C GLU A 148 -7.10 0.98 -15.72
N LYS A 149 -5.81 1.06 -15.42
CA LYS A 149 -5.34 1.37 -14.07
C LYS A 149 -5.71 2.79 -13.63
N LEU A 150 -5.56 3.78 -14.50
CA LEU A 150 -5.97 5.16 -14.22
C LEU A 150 -7.47 5.25 -13.92
N LYS A 151 -8.32 4.56 -14.70
CA LYS A 151 -9.77 4.48 -14.44
C LYS A 151 -10.08 3.80 -13.13
N GLU A 152 -9.39 2.69 -12.82
CA GLU A 152 -9.57 1.94 -11.58
C GLU A 152 -9.32 2.81 -10.33
N ILE A 153 -8.30 3.68 -10.38
CA ILE A 153 -7.96 4.57 -9.26
C ILE A 153 -8.72 5.90 -9.27
N GLY A 154 -9.71 6.06 -10.16
CA GLY A 154 -10.64 7.18 -10.15
C GLY A 154 -10.36 8.31 -11.15
N PHE A 155 -9.34 8.21 -12.01
CA PHE A 155 -9.14 9.22 -13.06
C PHE A 155 -10.26 9.18 -14.09
N SER A 156 -10.60 10.36 -14.60
CA SER A 156 -11.53 10.51 -15.70
C SER A 156 -10.83 10.72 -17.04
N GLU A 157 -11.23 9.98 -18.06
CA GLU A 157 -10.72 10.14 -19.42
C GLU A 157 -11.37 11.37 -20.06
N ILE A 158 -10.55 12.38 -20.42
CA ILE A 158 -11.01 13.57 -21.15
C ILE A 158 -10.62 13.52 -22.63
N GLN A 159 -9.55 12.79 -22.96
CA GLN A 159 -9.16 12.42 -24.32
C GLN A 159 -8.49 11.04 -24.31
N LYS A 160 -8.30 10.42 -25.48
CA LYS A 160 -7.75 9.05 -25.60
C LYS A 160 -6.43 8.81 -24.84
N SER A 161 -5.62 9.85 -24.66
CA SER A 161 -4.37 9.77 -23.91
C SER A 161 -4.24 10.83 -22.83
N VAL A 162 -5.37 11.39 -22.37
CA VAL A 162 -5.39 12.44 -21.36
C VAL A 162 -6.44 12.13 -20.31
N PHE A 163 -5.96 12.03 -19.07
CA PHE A 163 -6.73 11.65 -17.89
C PHE A 163 -6.61 12.76 -16.86
N ILE A 164 -7.69 13.00 -16.12
CA ILE A 164 -7.74 14.05 -15.10
C ILE A 164 -8.28 13.52 -13.77
N HIS A 165 -7.77 14.06 -12.67
CA HIS A 165 -8.21 13.76 -11.30
C HIS A 165 -8.12 15.02 -10.44
N PRO A 166 -9.03 15.26 -9.48
CA PRO A 166 -8.98 16.48 -8.66
C PRO A 166 -7.96 16.40 -7.51
N PHE A 167 -7.65 15.20 -7.01
CA PHE A 167 -6.85 15.05 -5.79
C PHE A 167 -5.37 14.76 -6.08
N PRO A 168 -4.44 15.26 -5.22
CA PRO A 168 -3.02 14.97 -5.33
C PRO A 168 -2.75 13.46 -5.40
N CYS A 169 -1.96 13.04 -6.38
CA CYS A 169 -1.68 11.62 -6.64
C CYS A 169 -0.30 11.38 -7.27
N LEU A 170 0.64 12.31 -7.10
CA LEU A 170 1.96 12.23 -7.75
C LEU A 170 2.70 10.94 -7.38
N ASP A 171 2.71 10.57 -6.09
CA ASP A 171 3.38 9.36 -5.60
C ASP A 171 2.75 8.09 -6.19
N GLU A 172 1.42 8.04 -6.30
CA GLU A 172 0.68 6.94 -6.92
C GLU A 172 1.01 6.84 -8.41
N ILE A 173 1.08 7.96 -9.14
CA ILE A 173 1.43 7.99 -10.56
C ILE A 173 2.89 7.59 -10.78
N ASP A 174 3.82 8.08 -9.96
CA ASP A 174 5.23 7.68 -10.02
C ASP A 174 5.39 6.17 -9.80
N PHE A 175 4.67 5.61 -8.83
CA PHE A 175 4.67 4.16 -8.60
C PHE A 175 4.13 3.36 -9.79
N ILE A 176 3.03 3.80 -10.42
CA ILE A 176 2.48 3.18 -11.63
C ILE A 176 3.49 3.22 -12.78
N MET A 177 4.12 4.38 -13.00
CA MET A 177 5.09 4.56 -14.07
C MET A 177 6.32 3.66 -13.91
N GLU A 178 6.80 3.50 -12.68
CA GLU A 178 7.93 2.61 -12.37
C GLU A 178 7.54 1.14 -12.54
N TYR A 179 6.41 0.74 -11.97
CA TYR A 179 5.92 -0.65 -12.02
C TYR A 179 5.72 -1.16 -13.46
N TYR A 180 5.07 -0.36 -14.32
CA TYR A 180 4.85 -0.72 -15.72
C TYR A 180 6.01 -0.33 -16.66
N LYS A 181 7.09 0.29 -16.13
CA LYS A 181 8.25 0.77 -16.92
C LYS A 181 7.84 1.74 -18.04
N LEU A 182 6.96 2.69 -17.70
CA LEU A 182 6.34 3.65 -18.63
C LEU A 182 6.82 5.10 -18.45
N ARG A 183 7.79 5.35 -17.56
CA ARG A 183 8.27 6.70 -17.21
C ARG A 183 8.65 7.58 -18.40
N ASN A 184 9.18 7.00 -19.47
CA ASN A 184 9.61 7.75 -20.65
C ASN A 184 8.43 8.27 -21.50
N PHE A 185 7.26 7.62 -21.42
CA PHE A 185 6.09 7.89 -22.27
C PHE A 185 4.98 8.67 -21.57
N VAL A 186 4.98 8.70 -20.24
CA VAL A 186 3.92 9.28 -19.42
C VAL A 186 4.42 10.59 -18.81
N ARG A 187 3.53 11.58 -18.75
CA ARG A 187 3.77 12.88 -18.13
C ARG A 187 2.63 13.19 -17.17
N TYR A 188 2.98 13.92 -16.12
CA TYR A 188 2.07 14.40 -15.09
C TYR A 188 2.15 15.93 -15.05
N GLY A 189 1.01 16.57 -14.86
CA GLY A 189 0.91 18.02 -14.68
C GLY A 189 -0.13 18.39 -13.64
N GLU A 190 0.12 19.48 -12.92
CA GLU A 190 -0.89 20.16 -12.11
C GLU A 190 -1.37 21.40 -12.85
N VAL A 191 -2.67 21.53 -13.04
CA VAL A 191 -3.26 22.71 -13.70
C VAL A 191 -4.33 23.33 -12.81
N MET A 192 -4.34 24.66 -12.71
CA MET A 192 -5.34 25.38 -11.92
C MET A 192 -6.65 25.57 -12.69
N ASN A 193 -6.57 25.71 -14.02
CA ASN A 193 -7.71 25.96 -14.89
C ASN A 193 -7.70 24.99 -16.06
N ILE A 194 -8.89 24.56 -16.46
CA ILE A 194 -9.10 23.73 -17.66
C ILE A 194 -10.45 24.10 -18.29
N SER A 195 -10.55 23.99 -19.61
CA SER A 195 -11.83 24.12 -20.31
C SER A 195 -12.86 23.10 -19.79
N ASN A 196 -14.14 23.47 -19.79
CA ASN A 196 -15.26 22.64 -19.33
C ASN A 196 -15.14 22.18 -17.87
N GLU A 197 -14.50 22.99 -17.02
CA GLU A 197 -14.28 22.66 -15.60
C GLU A 197 -15.59 22.34 -14.85
N ALA A 198 -16.70 23.02 -15.17
CA ALA A 198 -17.99 22.79 -14.53
C ALA A 198 -18.48 21.33 -14.68
N GLU A 199 -18.27 20.73 -15.85
CA GLU A 199 -18.62 19.32 -16.09
C GLU A 199 -17.76 18.38 -15.23
N LEU A 200 -16.46 18.67 -15.13
CA LEU A 200 -15.54 17.89 -14.31
C LEU A 200 -15.88 17.99 -12.83
N LYS A 201 -16.22 19.19 -12.33
CA LYS A 201 -16.66 19.39 -10.94
C LYS A 201 -17.88 18.54 -10.60
N ILE A 202 -18.89 18.53 -11.47
CA ILE A 202 -20.07 17.67 -11.32
C ILE A 202 -19.65 16.19 -11.28
N ARG A 203 -18.77 15.77 -12.20
CA ARG A 203 -18.31 14.37 -12.29
C ARG A 203 -17.59 13.90 -11.03
N PHE A 204 -16.85 14.78 -10.37
CA PHE A 204 -16.09 14.50 -9.15
C PHE A 204 -16.80 14.90 -7.85
N ASN A 205 -18.06 15.36 -7.92
CA ASN A 205 -18.83 15.87 -6.78
C ASN A 205 -18.10 16.98 -5.99
N LEU A 206 -17.53 17.95 -6.70
CA LEU A 206 -16.81 19.12 -6.15
C LEU A 206 -17.64 20.40 -6.14
#